data_AF-A0A495J2B3-F1
#
_entry.id   AF-A0A495J2B3-F1
#
_cell.length_a   1.000
_cell.length_b   1.000
_cell.length_c   1.000
_cell.angle_alpha   90.00
_cell.angle_beta   90.00
_cell.angle_gamma   90.00
#
_symmetry.space_group_name_H-M   'P 1'
#
loop_
_entity.id
_entity.type
_entity.pdbx_description
1 polymer ?
#
loop_
_entity_poly.entity_id
_entity_poly.type
_entity_poly.pdbx_seq_one_letter_code
_entity_poly.pdbx_strand_id
1 'polypeptide(L)'
;MATNSVLGTVFETLLCSPGMSEAVKIDLKVSRKTILLLNSLIENGIGTEANASGLAGLIPGEDREELKNFGEECLKKAGLKELSEKIKTLKS
;
A
#
# COMPACT_ATOMS: atom_id res chain seq x y z
N MET A 1 -12.80 20.84 -12.91
CA MET A 1 -13.51 19.57 -12.61
C MET A 1 -13.45 18.55 -13.77
N ALA A 2 -12.44 18.58 -14.65
CA ALA A 2 -12.34 17.64 -15.79
C ALA A 2 -11.07 16.76 -15.78
N THR A 3 -10.08 17.07 -14.95
CA THR A 3 -8.79 16.36 -14.90
C THR A 3 -8.83 15.10 -14.02
N ASN A 4 -9.59 15.10 -12.92
CA ASN A 4 -9.72 13.93 -12.04
C ASN A 4 -10.43 12.75 -12.71
N SER A 5 -11.43 13.00 -13.56
CA SER A 5 -12.16 11.94 -14.26
C SER A 5 -11.30 11.26 -15.31
N VAL A 6 -10.56 12.02 -16.11
CA VAL A 6 -9.63 11.48 -17.12
C VAL A 6 -8.50 10.71 -16.42
N LEU A 7 -7.93 11.25 -15.34
CA LEU A 7 -6.87 10.59 -14.60
C LEU A 7 -7.33 9.26 -13.98
N GLY A 8 -8.54 9.23 -13.40
CA GLY A 8 -9.15 7.99 -12.90
C GLY A 8 -9.33 6.95 -14.00
N THR A 9 -9.92 7.33 -15.14
CA THR A 9 -10.10 6.40 -16.27
C THR A 9 -8.79 5.87 -16.84
N VAL A 10 -7.77 6.72 -16.96
CA VAL A 10 -6.43 6.30 -17.41
C VAL A 10 -5.81 5.34 -16.40
N PHE A 11 -5.93 5.62 -15.10
CA PHE A 11 -5.39 4.78 -14.04
C PHE A 11 -6.05 3.39 -14.02
N GLU A 12 -7.38 3.33 -14.07
CA GLU A 12 -8.13 2.07 -14.18
C GLU A 12 -7.74 1.28 -15.43
N THR A 13 -7.58 1.96 -16.57
CA THR A 13 -7.17 1.31 -17.82
C THR A 13 -5.74 0.76 -17.74
N LEU A 14 -4.83 1.47 -17.06
CA LEU A 14 -3.47 1.00 -16.82
C LEU A 14 -3.46 -0.23 -15.90
N LEU A 15 -4.25 -0.23 -14.82
CA LEU A 15 -4.36 -1.39 -13.92
C LEU A 15 -4.95 -2.62 -14.63
N CYS A 16 -5.87 -2.41 -15.59
CA CYS A 16 -6.43 -3.47 -16.43
C CYS A 16 -5.49 -3.93 -17.57
N SER A 17 -4.29 -3.36 -17.71
CA SER A 17 -3.42 -3.68 -18.84
C SER A 17 -2.80 -5.10 -18.70
N PRO A 18 -2.61 -5.81 -19.83
CA PRO A 18 -1.98 -7.14 -19.80
C PRO A 18 -0.60 -7.08 -19.14
N GLY A 19 -0.34 -7.99 -18.21
CA GLY A 19 0.92 -8.06 -17.47
C GLY A 19 0.90 -7.41 -16.09
N MET A 20 -0.10 -6.58 -15.75
CA MET A 20 -0.16 -5.92 -14.42
C MET A 20 -0.51 -6.88 -13.28
N SER A 21 -1.19 -7.98 -13.56
CA SER A 21 -1.49 -9.03 -12.58
C SER A 21 -0.44 -10.15 -12.56
N GLU A 22 0.68 -10.01 -13.27
CA GLU A 22 1.73 -11.02 -13.29
C GLU A 22 2.54 -10.98 -11.98
N ALA A 23 2.75 -12.15 -11.38
CA ALA A 23 3.56 -12.27 -10.17
C ALA A 23 5.05 -12.01 -10.49
N VAL A 24 5.63 -11.01 -9.84
CA VAL A 24 7.04 -10.64 -9.98
C VAL A 24 7.84 -11.01 -8.73
N LYS A 25 9.02 -11.59 -8.91
CA LYS A 25 9.94 -11.85 -7.79
C LYS A 25 10.71 -10.59 -7.44
N ILE A 26 10.55 -10.12 -6.20
CA ILE A 26 11.29 -8.97 -5.68
C ILE A 26 12.36 -9.44 -4.69
N ASP A 27 13.64 -9.23 -5.02
CA ASP A 27 14.77 -9.46 -4.10
C ASP A 27 15.17 -8.12 -3.46
N LEU A 28 14.95 -7.99 -2.14
CA LEU A 28 15.08 -6.72 -1.42
C LEU A 28 16.02 -6.87 -0.22
N LYS A 29 17.10 -6.07 -0.22
CA LYS A 29 18.02 -5.92 0.93
C LYS A 29 17.87 -4.53 1.54
N VAL A 30 16.92 -4.39 2.46
CA VAL A 30 16.61 -3.12 3.13
C VAL A 30 16.68 -3.25 4.66
N SER A 31 16.79 -2.12 5.35
CA SER A 31 16.87 -2.09 6.81
C SER A 31 15.50 -2.34 7.46
N ARG A 32 15.50 -2.86 8.70
CA ARG A 32 14.30 -2.97 9.54
C ARG A 32 13.54 -1.64 9.68
N LYS A 33 14.28 -0.53 9.79
CA LYS A 33 13.71 0.83 9.81
C LYS A 33 12.91 1.12 8.55
N THR A 34 13.46 0.80 7.38
CA THR A 34 12.80 1.02 6.09
C THR A 34 11.50 0.23 6.00
N ILE A 35 11.50 -1.04 6.39
CA ILE A 35 10.30 -1.89 6.40
C ILE A 35 9.22 -1.34 7.34
N LEU A 36 9.62 -0.92 8.55
CA LEU A 36 8.67 -0.36 9.52
C LEU A 36 8.02 0.94 9.02
N LEU A 37 8.81 1.82 8.41
CA LEU A 37 8.31 3.07 7.83
C LEU A 37 7.43 2.81 6.61
N LEU A 38 7.81 1.88 5.74
CA LEU A 38 7.02 1.49 4.58
C LEU A 38 5.64 0.99 4.98
N ASN A 39 5.56 0.07 5.95
CA ASN A 39 4.29 -0.43 6.43
C ASN A 39 3.40 0.71 6.98
N SER A 40 3.97 1.64 7.74
CA SER A 40 3.23 2.81 8.25
C SER A 40 2.73 3.71 7.11
N LEU A 41 3.53 3.90 6.05
CA LEU A 41 3.10 4.68 4.88
C LEU A 41 1.97 3.99 4.10
N ILE A 42 2.04 2.66 3.94
CA ILE A 42 0.99 1.86 3.32
C ILE A 42 -0.32 1.99 4.13
N GLU A 43 -0.26 1.82 5.45
CA GLU A 43 -1.43 1.92 6.32
C GLU A 43 -2.08 3.31 6.30
N ASN A 44 -1.27 4.38 6.35
CA ASN A 44 -1.78 5.75 6.31
C ASN A 44 -2.22 6.17 4.91
N GLY A 45 -1.52 5.70 3.86
CA GLY A 45 -1.80 6.01 2.46
C GLY A 45 -3.07 5.32 1.93
N ILE A 46 -3.38 4.13 2.44
CA ILE A 46 -4.60 3.36 2.13
C ILE A 46 -5.74 3.69 3.12
N GLY A 47 -5.55 4.72 3.96
CA GLY A 47 -6.55 5.19 4.92
C GLY A 47 -7.88 5.60 4.28
N THR A 48 -8.92 5.73 5.12
CA THR A 48 -10.32 5.92 4.71
C THR A 48 -10.49 6.94 3.59
N GLU A 49 -11.31 6.56 2.60
CA GLU A 49 -11.53 7.25 1.32
C GLU A 49 -11.80 8.76 1.45
N ALA A 50 -12.29 9.20 2.62
CA ALA A 50 -12.57 10.58 2.96
C ALA A 50 -11.35 11.52 2.92
N ASN A 51 -10.11 11.01 3.01
CA ASN A 51 -8.88 11.83 2.99
C ASN A 51 -7.83 11.37 1.97
N ALA A 52 -8.14 10.37 1.13
CA ALA A 52 -7.21 9.83 0.15
C ALA A 52 -7.02 10.83 -1.01
N SER A 53 -5.93 11.59 -0.98
CA SER A 53 -5.59 12.56 -2.03
C SER A 53 -4.71 11.92 -3.12
N GLY A 54 -4.99 12.21 -4.39
CA GLY A 54 -4.19 11.74 -5.51
C GLY A 54 -4.44 10.27 -5.87
N LEU A 55 -3.38 9.55 -6.27
CA LEU A 55 -3.47 8.18 -6.78
C LEU A 55 -4.05 7.18 -5.76
N ALA A 56 -3.83 7.39 -4.47
CA ALA A 56 -4.34 6.51 -3.41
C ALA A 56 -5.88 6.43 -3.39
N GLY A 57 -6.57 7.52 -3.75
CA GLY A 57 -8.02 7.54 -3.86
C GLY A 57 -8.57 6.85 -5.11
N LEU A 58 -7.70 6.51 -6.07
CA LEU A 58 -8.04 5.81 -7.31
C LEU A 58 -7.71 4.32 -7.24
N ILE A 59 -7.11 3.83 -6.14
CA ILE A 59 -6.78 2.41 -5.98
C ILE A 59 -8.07 1.62 -5.67
N PRO A 60 -8.40 0.56 -6.42
CA PRO A 60 -9.49 -0.37 -6.12
C PRO A 60 -9.40 -0.99 -4.72
N GLY A 61 -10.55 -1.38 -4.15
CA GLY A 61 -10.61 -1.96 -2.80
C GLY A 61 -9.80 -3.25 -2.64
N GLU A 62 -9.75 -4.09 -3.68
CA GLU A 62 -9.00 -5.35 -3.70
C GLU A 62 -7.48 -5.10 -3.65
N ASP A 63 -6.98 -4.19 -4.49
CA ASP A 63 -5.56 -3.83 -4.55
C ASP A 63 -5.10 -3.16 -3.24
N ARG A 64 -6.00 -2.44 -2.57
CA ARG A 64 -5.75 -1.87 -1.23
C ARG A 64 -5.54 -2.96 -0.17
N GLU A 65 -6.31 -4.04 -0.24
CA GLU A 65 -6.16 -5.18 0.66
C GLU A 65 -4.86 -5.94 0.34
N GLU A 66 -4.53 -6.12 -0.94
CA GLU A 66 -3.27 -6.74 -1.36
C GLU A 66 -2.05 -5.95 -0.86
N LEU A 67 -2.06 -4.62 -1.00
CA LEU A 67 -0.99 -3.75 -0.47
C LEU A 67 -0.86 -3.81 1.05
N LYS A 68 -1.98 -3.91 1.79
CA LYS A 68 -1.95 -4.14 3.25
C LYS A 68 -1.32 -5.47 3.59
N ASN A 69 -1.72 -6.54 2.91
CA ASN A 69 -1.17 -7.88 3.09
C ASN A 69 0.33 -7.91 2.79
N PHE A 70 0.78 -7.19 1.75
CA PHE A 70 2.19 -7.01 1.43
C PHE A 70 2.97 -6.31 2.56
N GLY A 71 2.42 -5.23 3.13
CA GLY A 71 3.02 -4.55 4.28
C GLY A 71 3.20 -5.48 5.48
N GLU A 72 2.17 -6.28 5.80
CA GLU A 72 2.21 -7.27 6.87
C GLU A 72 3.24 -8.38 6.62
N GLU A 73 3.30 -8.90 5.39
CA GLU A 73 4.30 -9.87 4.96
C GLU A 73 5.73 -9.33 5.14
N CYS A 74 5.97 -8.07 4.75
CA CYS A 74 7.25 -7.41 4.93
C CYS A 74 7.62 -7.29 6.42
N LEU A 75 6.67 -6.90 7.29
CA LEU A 75 6.90 -6.85 8.74
C LEU A 75 7.21 -8.23 9.32
N LYS A 76 6.49 -9.27 8.87
CA LYS A 76 6.72 -10.65 9.29
C LYS A 76 8.11 -11.13 8.88
N LYS A 77 8.51 -10.92 7.62
CA LYS A 77 9.85 -11.25 7.10
C LYS A 77 10.97 -10.50 7.81
N ALA A 78 10.72 -9.26 8.24
CA ALA A 78 11.68 -8.44 8.98
C ALA A 78 11.74 -8.75 10.50
N GLY A 79 10.82 -9.56 11.03
CA GLY A 79 10.68 -9.85 12.46
C GLY A 79 10.17 -8.66 13.27
N LEU A 80 9.35 -7.79 12.66
CA LEU A 80 8.89 -6.53 13.23
C LEU A 80 7.40 -6.47 13.54
N LYS A 81 6.65 -7.56 13.29
CA LYS A 81 5.19 -7.60 13.46
C LYS A 81 4.77 -7.21 14.88
N GLU A 82 5.32 -7.88 15.90
CA GLU A 82 5.02 -7.57 17.31
C GLU A 82 5.40 -6.14 17.70
N LEU A 83 6.52 -5.61 17.19
CA LEU A 83 6.95 -4.24 17.47
C LEU A 83 5.96 -3.23 16.87
N SER A 84 5.54 -3.47 15.63
CA SER A 84 4.54 -2.63 14.95
C SER A 84 3.22 -2.61 15.73
N GLU A 85 2.74 -3.76 16.20
CA GLU A 85 1.52 -3.86 17.01
C GLU A 85 1.65 -3.09 18.33
N LYS A 86 2.76 -3.25 19.05
CA LYS A 86 3.01 -2.49 20.29
C LYS A 86 3.01 -0.98 20.06
N ILE A 87 3.63 -0.52 18.97
CA ILE A 87 3.64 0.91 18.60
C ILE A 87 2.22 1.42 18.33
N LYS A 88 1.37 0.63 17.66
CA LYS A 88 -0.04 1.00 17.43
C LYS A 88 -0.81 1.15 18.74
N THR A 89 -0.60 0.25 19.70
CA THR A 89 -1.20 0.35 21.04
C THR A 89 -0.71 1.58 21.81
N LEU A 90 0.55 1.99 21.63
CA LEU A 90 1.13 3.19 22.27
C LEU A 90 0.64 4.52 21.68
N LYS A 91 0.20 4.51 20.41
CA LYS A 91 -0.37 5.68 19.73
C LYS A 91 -1.85 5.89 20.08
N SER A 92 -2.48 4.92 20.76
CA SER A 92 -3.90 4.91 21.14
C SER A 92 -4.14 5.76 22.38
#